data_AF-A0A7X7BDI9-F1
#
_entry.id   AF-A0A7X7BDI9-F1
#
_cell.length_a   1.000
_cell.length_b   1.000
_cell.length_c   1.000
_cell.angle_alpha   90.00
_cell.angle_beta   90.00
_cell.angle_gamma   90.00
#
_symmetry.space_group_name_H-M   'P 1'
#
loop_
_entity.id
_entity.type
_entity.pdbx_description
1 polymer ?
#
loop_
_entity_poly.entity_id
_entity_poly.type
_entity_poly.pdbx_seq_one_letter_code
_entity_poly.pdbx_strand_id
1 'polypeptide(L)'
;MKLLSYLFFSFFVMGSMQLNAQHIVLDVPYVPTPQNVVYGMLELADVKKGEVVYDLGYGDGRIVITAAKKFGATGIGVDLNPERIKEANANAVEANVEDKVKFYEGNLSDFDFSKADVLTLYLLPDVNLTLKPKIQEEMKPGSRVVSHAFSMGDWEPDQEITVDGRTVYLWIIPDK
;
A
#
# COMPACT_ATOMS: atom_id res chain seq x y z
N MET A 1 -76.43 0.38 17.81
CA MET A 1 -75.91 1.59 18.46
C MET A 1 -74.89 1.19 19.52
N LYS A 2 -73.60 1.17 19.15
CA LYS A 2 -72.40 1.33 20.00
C LYS A 2 -71.20 1.24 19.06
N LEU A 3 -70.66 2.42 18.75
CA LEU A 3 -69.42 2.65 17.98
C LEU A 3 -68.24 2.01 18.73
N LEU A 4 -67.39 1.27 18.02
CA LEU A 4 -66.03 0.95 18.46
C LEU A 4 -65.07 1.77 17.60
N SER A 5 -64.53 2.85 18.15
CA SER A 5 -63.48 3.65 17.52
C SER A 5 -62.17 2.87 17.47
N TYR A 6 -61.64 2.65 16.28
CA TYR A 6 -60.27 2.19 16.08
C TYR A 6 -59.34 3.40 16.13
N LEU A 7 -58.59 3.56 17.23
CA LEU A 7 -57.45 4.46 17.28
C LEU A 7 -56.29 3.82 16.48
N PHE A 8 -56.07 4.28 15.25
CA PHE A 8 -54.84 3.98 14.51
C PHE A 8 -53.72 4.88 15.05
N PHE A 9 -52.87 4.33 15.92
CA PHE A 9 -51.63 4.98 16.33
C PHE A 9 -50.57 4.65 15.28
N SER A 10 -50.37 5.53 14.28
CA SER A 10 -49.26 5.36 13.34
C SER A 10 -47.95 5.74 14.03
N PHE A 11 -47.18 4.73 14.44
CA PHE A 11 -45.80 4.93 14.87
C PHE A 11 -44.94 5.26 13.63
N PHE A 12 -44.63 6.55 13.45
CA PHE A 12 -43.64 6.98 12.47
C PHE A 12 -42.25 6.87 13.13
N VAL A 13 -41.56 5.75 12.92
CA VAL A 13 -40.16 5.59 13.36
C VAL A 13 -39.27 6.28 12.35
N MET A 14 -38.88 7.51 12.67
CA MET A 14 -37.82 8.23 11.98
C MET A 14 -36.50 7.54 12.35
N GLY A 15 -36.05 6.61 11.50
CA GLY A 15 -34.77 5.93 11.68
C GLY A 15 -33.63 6.93 11.55
N SER A 16 -32.96 7.23 12.66
CA SER A 16 -31.68 7.93 12.66
C SER A 16 -30.64 7.07 11.94
N MET A 17 -30.18 7.51 10.77
CA MET A 17 -28.95 6.97 10.18
C MET A 17 -27.80 7.33 11.12
N GLN A 18 -27.41 6.39 11.97
CA GLN A 18 -26.13 6.46 12.68
C GLN A 18 -25.03 6.20 11.65
N LEU A 19 -24.30 7.25 11.28
CA LEU A 19 -23.03 7.12 10.58
C LEU A 19 -22.10 6.31 11.49
N ASN A 20 -21.96 5.03 11.17
CA ASN A 20 -20.98 4.17 11.83
C ASN A 20 -19.61 4.56 11.27
N ALA A 21 -18.89 5.45 11.96
CA ALA A 21 -17.48 5.68 11.69
C ALA A 21 -16.77 4.35 12.01
N GLN A 22 -16.44 3.60 10.97
CA GLN A 22 -15.76 2.33 11.11
C GLN A 22 -14.42 2.59 11.83
N HIS A 23 -14.28 2.07 13.05
CA HIS A 23 -13.01 2.13 13.78
C HIS A 23 -12.00 1.24 13.03
N ILE A 24 -11.21 1.85 12.15
CA ILE A 24 -10.13 1.18 11.45
C ILE A 24 -8.97 1.07 12.44
N VAL A 25 -8.69 -0.15 12.90
CA VAL A 25 -7.46 -0.46 13.63
C VAL A 25 -6.39 -0.65 12.56
N LEU A 26 -5.40 0.24 12.54
CA LEU A 26 -4.26 0.12 11.65
C LEU A 26 -3.22 -0.80 12.31
N ASP A 27 -2.78 -1.82 11.60
CA ASP A 27 -1.73 -2.73 12.06
C ASP A 27 -0.34 -2.07 12.04
N VAL A 28 -0.17 -1.00 11.27
CA VAL A 28 1.09 -0.27 11.08
C VAL A 28 0.84 1.25 11.24
N PRO A 29 1.58 1.96 12.12
CA PRO A 29 1.45 3.41 12.23
C PRO A 29 2.03 4.11 10.99
N TYR A 30 1.44 5.24 10.60
CA TYR A 30 2.00 6.03 9.51
C TYR A 30 3.29 6.75 9.92
N VAL A 31 4.42 6.24 9.43
CA VAL A 31 5.72 6.90 9.46
C VAL A 31 6.29 6.81 8.05
N PRO A 32 6.50 7.93 7.36
CA PRO A 32 6.90 7.84 5.96
C PRO A 32 8.40 7.61 5.79
N THR A 33 8.78 6.87 4.75
CA THR A 33 10.17 6.70 4.33
C THR A 33 10.79 8.05 3.92
N PRO A 34 11.95 8.47 4.47
CA PRO A 34 12.64 9.69 4.04
C PRO A 34 12.93 9.68 2.52
N GLN A 35 12.81 10.83 1.86
CA GLN A 35 12.83 10.88 0.39
C GLN A 35 14.14 10.35 -0.24
N ASN A 36 15.27 10.54 0.42
CA ASN A 36 16.56 10.00 0.00
C ASN A 36 16.62 8.47 0.10
N VAL A 37 15.96 7.88 1.11
CA VAL A 37 15.81 6.43 1.23
C VAL A 37 14.87 5.91 0.13
N VAL A 38 13.80 6.65 -0.21
CA VAL A 38 12.96 6.32 -1.38
C VAL A 38 13.78 6.26 -2.66
N TYR A 39 14.69 7.22 -2.88
CA TYR A 39 15.61 7.15 -4.03
C TYR A 39 16.50 5.93 -3.97
N GLY A 40 17.13 5.66 -2.81
CA GLY A 40 17.98 4.49 -2.62
C GLY A 40 17.24 3.17 -2.84
N MET A 41 16.00 3.05 -2.40
CA MET A 41 15.16 1.88 -2.64
C MET A 41 14.93 1.63 -4.13
N LEU A 42 14.52 2.66 -4.87
CA LEU A 42 14.20 2.53 -6.30
C LEU A 42 15.46 2.37 -7.16
N GLU A 43 16.58 2.97 -6.75
CA GLU A 43 17.89 2.79 -7.39
C GLU A 43 18.45 1.39 -7.13
N LEU A 44 18.32 0.86 -5.91
CA LEU A 44 18.72 -0.51 -5.57
C LEU A 44 17.90 -1.55 -6.32
N ALA A 45 16.58 -1.35 -6.42
CA ALA A 45 15.72 -2.17 -7.27
C ALA A 45 16.05 -2.04 -8.76
N ASP A 46 16.87 -1.08 -9.17
CA ASP A 46 17.16 -0.78 -10.56
C ASP A 46 15.88 -0.56 -11.39
N VAL A 47 14.92 0.20 -10.84
CA VAL A 47 13.61 0.45 -11.49
C VAL A 47 13.80 1.03 -12.89
N LYS A 48 13.13 0.42 -13.87
CA LYS A 48 13.21 0.81 -15.28
C LYS A 48 11.94 1.49 -15.75
N LYS A 49 12.10 2.29 -16.81
CA LYS A 49 10.99 2.89 -17.53
C LYS A 49 10.06 1.80 -18.06
N GLY A 50 8.76 1.96 -17.82
CA GLY A 50 7.72 1.04 -18.27
C GLY A 50 7.44 -0.13 -17.32
N GLU A 51 8.23 -0.30 -16.26
CA GLU A 51 7.92 -1.29 -15.21
C GLU A 51 6.75 -0.84 -14.34
N VAL A 52 6.16 -1.80 -13.63
CA VAL A 52 5.08 -1.58 -12.67
C VAL A 52 5.61 -1.78 -11.26
N VAL A 53 5.62 -0.69 -10.49
CA VAL A 53 6.02 -0.64 -9.08
C VAL A 53 4.78 -0.68 -8.21
N TYR A 54 4.72 -1.67 -7.33
CA TYR A 54 3.69 -1.81 -6.31
C TYR A 54 4.21 -1.39 -4.94
N ASP A 55 3.40 -0.70 -4.15
CA ASP A 55 3.75 -0.29 -2.78
C ASP A 55 2.65 -0.71 -1.79
N LEU A 56 3.02 -1.54 -0.80
CA LEU A 56 2.10 -2.03 0.22
C LEU A 56 2.18 -1.12 1.45
N GLY A 57 1.07 -0.43 1.76
CA GLY A 57 1.05 0.63 2.77
C GLY A 57 1.62 1.94 2.24
N TYR A 58 1.10 2.42 1.09
CA TYR A 58 1.70 3.53 0.36
C TYR A 58 1.70 4.88 1.10
N GLY A 59 0.90 5.05 2.15
CA GLY A 59 0.86 6.28 2.93
C GLY A 59 0.53 7.52 2.07
N ASP A 60 1.47 8.47 1.97
CA ASP A 60 1.29 9.66 1.13
C ASP A 60 1.63 9.45 -0.36
N GLY A 61 1.88 8.20 -0.77
CA GLY A 61 2.15 7.78 -2.14
C GLY A 61 3.57 8.08 -2.62
N ARG A 62 4.46 8.61 -1.78
CA ARG A 62 5.77 9.13 -2.20
C ARG A 62 6.64 8.14 -2.98
N ILE A 63 6.57 6.84 -2.68
CA ILE A 63 7.42 5.83 -3.33
C ILE A 63 6.99 5.67 -4.78
N VAL A 64 5.72 5.34 -5.02
CA VAL A 64 5.18 5.14 -6.37
C VAL A 64 5.11 6.43 -7.18
N ILE A 65 4.88 7.58 -6.54
CA ILE A 65 4.99 8.90 -7.20
C ILE A 65 6.43 9.15 -7.65
N THR A 66 7.42 8.81 -6.82
CA THR A 66 8.84 8.94 -7.19
C THR A 66 9.20 7.98 -8.33
N ALA A 67 8.72 6.74 -8.28
CA ALA A 67 8.92 5.75 -9.34
C ALA A 67 8.38 6.27 -10.69
N ALA A 68 7.16 6.82 -10.70
CA ALA A 68 6.58 7.41 -11.90
C ALA A 68 7.37 8.63 -12.39
N LYS A 69 7.66 9.58 -11.50
CA LYS A 69 8.26 10.87 -11.86
C LYS A 69 9.72 10.76 -12.30
N LYS A 70 10.53 9.95 -11.59
CA LYS A 70 11.98 9.87 -11.80
C LYS A 70 12.40 8.72 -12.73
N PHE A 71 11.68 7.60 -12.70
CA PHE A 71 12.05 6.39 -13.45
C PHE A 71 11.13 6.11 -14.65
N GLY A 72 9.99 6.82 -14.76
CA GLY A 72 9.02 6.58 -15.84
C GLY A 72 8.31 5.23 -15.71
N ALA A 73 8.19 4.73 -14.47
CA ALA A 73 7.42 3.53 -14.13
C ALA A 73 5.92 3.85 -14.00
N THR A 74 5.09 2.82 -13.90
CA THR A 74 3.70 2.91 -13.44
C THR A 74 3.65 2.54 -11.96
N GLY A 75 2.94 3.33 -11.16
CA GLY A 75 2.83 3.14 -9.72
C GLY A 75 1.46 2.60 -9.30
N ILE A 76 1.43 1.59 -8.45
CA ILE A 76 0.18 1.05 -7.88
C ILE A 76 0.36 0.89 -6.37
N GLY A 77 -0.55 1.42 -5.57
CA GLY A 77 -0.49 1.31 -4.12
C GLY A 77 -1.78 0.79 -3.51
N VAL A 78 -1.66 0.03 -2.42
CA VAL A 78 -2.78 -0.27 -1.50
C VAL A 78 -2.47 0.25 -0.09
N ASP A 79 -3.45 0.84 0.58
CA ASP A 79 -3.35 1.30 1.97
C ASP A 79 -4.72 1.11 2.64
N LEU A 80 -4.73 0.79 3.93
CA LEU A 80 -5.96 0.55 4.68
C LEU A 80 -6.63 1.86 5.12
N ASN A 81 -5.87 2.95 5.22
CA ASN A 81 -6.37 4.21 5.75
C ASN A 81 -7.03 5.08 4.64
N PRO A 82 -8.35 5.30 4.68
CA PRO A 82 -9.07 6.10 3.68
C PRO A 82 -8.67 7.58 3.66
N GLU A 83 -7.99 8.09 4.69
CA GLU A 83 -7.46 9.45 4.66
C GLU A 83 -6.23 9.56 3.75
N ARG A 84 -5.44 8.48 3.63
CA ARG A 84 -4.22 8.44 2.80
C ARG A 84 -4.52 8.56 1.32
N ILE A 85 -5.64 8.00 0.85
CA ILE A 85 -6.00 8.07 -0.57
C ILE A 85 -6.15 9.51 -1.05
N LYS A 86 -6.71 10.41 -0.23
CA LYS A 86 -6.91 11.82 -0.61
C LYS A 86 -5.58 12.55 -0.71
N GLU A 87 -4.70 12.35 0.27
CA GLU A 87 -3.36 12.93 0.29
C GLU A 87 -2.51 12.42 -0.88
N ALA A 88 -2.46 11.11 -1.10
CA ALA A 88 -1.67 10.51 -2.17
C ALA A 88 -2.12 10.96 -3.57
N ASN A 89 -3.43 11.07 -3.80
CA ASN A 89 -3.94 11.63 -5.06
C ASN A 89 -3.57 13.10 -5.24
N ALA A 90 -3.66 13.92 -4.18
CA ALA A 90 -3.24 15.33 -4.26
C ALA A 90 -1.75 15.46 -4.58
N ASN A 91 -0.91 14.63 -3.94
CA ASN A 91 0.53 14.60 -4.19
C ASN A 91 0.86 14.14 -5.62
N ALA A 92 0.11 13.19 -6.17
CA ALA A 92 0.28 12.73 -7.54
C ALA A 92 -0.02 13.85 -8.56
N VAL A 93 -1.07 14.64 -8.33
CA VAL A 93 -1.41 15.81 -9.13
C VAL A 93 -0.34 16.88 -9.02
N GLU A 94 0.13 17.20 -7.82
CA GLU A 94 1.23 18.16 -7.61
C GLU A 94 2.52 17.71 -8.33
N ALA A 95 2.77 16.41 -8.35
CA ALA A 95 3.89 15.82 -9.05
C ALA A 95 3.69 15.69 -10.57
N ASN A 96 2.49 15.95 -11.10
CA ASN A 96 2.07 15.77 -12.50
C ASN A 96 2.28 14.32 -13.01
N VAL A 97 1.86 13.34 -12.20
CA VAL A 97 1.97 11.91 -12.53
C VAL A 97 0.68 11.12 -12.26
N GLU A 98 -0.45 11.81 -12.12
CA GLU A 98 -1.75 11.21 -11.84
C GLU A 98 -2.23 10.21 -12.91
N ASP A 99 -1.70 10.31 -14.14
CA ASP A 99 -1.95 9.33 -15.22
C ASP A 99 -1.10 8.05 -15.10
N LYS A 100 -0.08 8.06 -14.22
CA LYS A 100 0.87 6.97 -14.00
C LYS A 100 0.69 6.25 -12.68
N VAL A 101 -0.10 6.78 -11.75
CA VAL A 101 -0.27 6.18 -10.43
C VAL A 101 -1.73 5.84 -10.14
N LYS A 102 -1.95 4.77 -9.39
CA LYS A 102 -3.27 4.38 -8.87
C LYS A 102 -3.17 3.98 -7.41
N PHE A 103 -4.08 4.51 -6.61
CA PHE A 103 -4.17 4.23 -5.18
C PHE A 103 -5.47 3.52 -4.86
N TYR A 104 -5.37 2.43 -4.12
CA TYR A 104 -6.49 1.60 -3.69
C TYR A 104 -6.61 1.61 -2.18
N GLU A 105 -7.83 1.69 -1.68
CA GLU A 105 -8.12 1.39 -0.28
C GLU A 105 -8.31 -0.13 -0.14
N GLY A 106 -7.60 -0.77 0.79
CA GLY A 106 -7.73 -2.21 0.98
C GLY A 106 -6.73 -2.82 1.96
N ASN A 107 -6.94 -4.11 2.25
CA ASN A 107 -6.02 -4.90 3.06
C ASN A 107 -4.85 -5.40 2.20
N LEU A 108 -3.64 -5.38 2.75
CA LEU A 108 -2.43 -5.84 2.07
C LEU A 108 -2.50 -7.33 1.70
N SER A 109 -3.14 -8.15 2.54
CA SER A 109 -3.24 -9.61 2.37
C SER A 109 -4.15 -9.99 1.20
N ASP A 110 -5.16 -9.17 0.92
CA ASP A 110 -6.16 -9.41 -0.12
C ASP A 110 -5.79 -8.76 -1.46
N PHE A 111 -4.79 -7.87 -1.47
CA PHE A 111 -4.40 -7.14 -2.66
C PHE A 111 -3.61 -8.03 -3.63
N ASP A 112 -3.98 -8.00 -4.91
CA ASP A 112 -3.27 -8.70 -5.99
C ASP A 112 -2.11 -7.84 -6.50
N PHE A 113 -0.89 -8.33 -6.27
CA PHE A 113 0.35 -7.74 -6.78
C PHE A 113 1.11 -8.68 -7.71
N SER A 114 0.47 -9.70 -8.28
CA SER A 114 1.08 -10.67 -9.22
C SER A 114 1.65 -10.03 -10.50
N LYS A 115 1.26 -8.79 -10.79
CA LYS A 115 1.74 -7.99 -11.93
C LYS A 115 2.92 -7.08 -11.60
N ALA A 116 3.40 -7.07 -10.35
CA ALA A 116 4.51 -6.23 -9.94
C ALA A 116 5.83 -6.72 -10.57
N ASP A 117 6.55 -5.80 -11.22
CA ASP A 117 7.97 -5.98 -11.55
C ASP A 117 8.83 -5.67 -10.31
N VAL A 118 8.37 -4.70 -9.50
CA VAL A 118 8.98 -4.30 -8.22
C VAL A 118 7.91 -4.12 -7.16
N LEU A 119 8.14 -4.69 -5.97
CA LEU A 119 7.32 -4.50 -4.78
C LEU A 119 8.12 -3.73 -3.72
N THR A 120 7.58 -2.63 -3.20
CA THR A 120 8.19 -1.84 -2.14
C THR A 120 7.45 -1.98 -0.82
N LEU A 121 8.20 -2.01 0.28
CA LEU A 121 7.67 -2.25 1.63
C LEU A 121 8.34 -1.31 2.65
N TYR A 122 7.52 -0.61 3.44
CA TYR A 122 7.94 -0.06 4.74
C TYR A 122 6.84 -0.28 5.77
N LEU A 123 6.86 -1.45 6.40
CA LEU A 123 5.80 -1.96 7.27
C LEU A 123 6.33 -2.19 8.69
N LEU A 124 6.26 -3.44 9.18
CA LEU A 124 6.84 -3.92 10.44
C LEU A 124 7.39 -5.34 10.22
N PRO A 125 8.32 -5.83 11.06
CA PRO A 125 8.91 -7.16 10.91
C PRO A 125 7.86 -8.28 10.79
N ASP A 126 6.88 -8.33 11.70
CA ASP A 126 5.87 -9.39 11.71
C ASP A 126 4.94 -9.34 10.48
N VAL A 127 4.71 -8.14 9.95
CA VAL A 127 3.92 -7.95 8.73
C VAL A 127 4.70 -8.44 7.51
N ASN A 128 6.00 -8.14 7.41
CA ASN A 128 6.87 -8.68 6.35
C ASN A 128 6.88 -10.22 6.38
N LEU A 129 7.01 -10.82 7.58
CA LEU A 129 7.01 -12.28 7.73
C LEU A 129 5.69 -12.91 7.32
N THR A 130 4.57 -12.24 7.61
CA THR A 130 3.22 -12.68 7.21
C THR A 130 3.03 -12.60 5.69
N LEU A 131 3.55 -11.56 5.05
CA LEU A 131 3.43 -11.35 3.59
C LEU A 131 4.42 -12.19 2.77
N LYS A 132 5.57 -12.56 3.34
CA LYS A 132 6.61 -13.35 2.65
C LYS A 132 6.09 -14.53 1.82
N PRO A 133 5.28 -15.47 2.37
CA PRO A 133 4.79 -16.60 1.57
C PRO A 133 3.95 -16.15 0.36
N LYS A 134 3.07 -15.16 0.53
CA LYS A 134 2.26 -14.59 -0.56
C LYS A 134 3.15 -13.92 -1.61
N ILE A 135 4.19 -13.19 -1.19
CA ILE A 135 5.18 -12.55 -2.07
C ILE A 135 5.88 -13.60 -2.94
N GLN A 136 6.36 -14.68 -2.34
CA GLN A 136 7.04 -15.77 -3.05
C GLN A 136 6.09 -16.54 -3.99
N GLU A 137 4.82 -16.65 -3.63
CA GLU A 137 3.81 -17.35 -4.43
C GLU A 137 3.34 -16.52 -5.64
N GLU A 138 2.94 -15.26 -5.42
CA GLU A 138 2.24 -14.45 -6.43
C GLU A 138 3.17 -13.74 -7.42
N MET A 139 4.36 -13.34 -6.98
CA MET A 139 5.28 -12.61 -7.85
C MET A 139 5.96 -13.55 -8.85
N LYS A 140 6.35 -12.98 -9.99
CA LYS A 140 7.02 -13.73 -11.06
C LYS A 140 8.52 -13.86 -10.75
N PRO A 141 9.17 -14.96 -11.17
CA PRO A 141 10.63 -15.04 -11.17
C PRO A 141 11.27 -13.82 -11.81
N GLY A 142 12.33 -13.29 -11.18
CA GLY A 142 13.03 -12.09 -11.61
C GLY A 142 12.40 -10.76 -11.15
N SER A 143 11.17 -10.75 -10.63
CA SER A 143 10.63 -9.56 -9.96
C SER A 143 11.46 -9.24 -8.71
N ARG A 144 11.47 -7.96 -8.30
CA ARG A 144 12.25 -7.49 -7.15
C ARG A 144 11.36 -7.08 -5.99
N VAL A 145 11.82 -7.35 -4.78
CA VAL A 145 11.20 -6.87 -3.55
C VAL A 145 12.20 -6.00 -2.81
N VAL A 146 11.82 -4.76 -2.49
CA VAL A 146 12.68 -3.82 -1.74
C VAL A 146 12.00 -3.43 -0.45
N SER A 147 12.68 -3.64 0.68
CA SER A 147 12.15 -3.28 2.00
C SER A 147 13.05 -2.29 2.72
N HIS A 148 12.43 -1.28 3.32
CA HIS A 148 13.08 -0.32 4.20
C HIS A 148 13.08 -0.84 5.65
N ALA A 149 14.26 -0.88 6.26
CA ALA A 149 14.55 -1.19 7.66
C ALA A 149 14.28 -2.62 8.13
N PHE A 150 13.35 -3.36 7.53
CA PHE A 150 12.92 -4.67 8.03
C PHE A 150 13.21 -5.80 7.04
N SER A 151 13.77 -6.90 7.53
CA SER A 151 14.11 -8.09 6.72
C SER A 151 12.91 -9.04 6.55
N MET A 152 13.14 -10.20 5.93
CA MET A 152 12.14 -11.26 5.72
C MET A 152 12.44 -12.55 6.52
N GLY A 153 13.17 -12.43 7.63
CA GLY A 153 13.53 -13.56 8.49
C GLY A 153 14.61 -14.43 7.86
N ASP A 154 14.29 -15.69 7.58
CA ASP A 154 15.20 -16.69 7.00
C ASP A 154 15.41 -16.56 5.48
N TRP A 155 14.66 -15.67 4.81
CA TRP A 155 14.90 -15.34 3.42
C TRP A 155 15.98 -14.26 3.34
N GLU A 156 17.22 -14.70 3.10
CA GLU A 156 18.38 -13.81 2.98
C GLU A 156 18.25 -12.86 1.77
N PRO A 157 18.60 -11.57 1.93
CA PRO A 157 18.56 -10.60 0.83
C PRO A 157 19.66 -10.85 -0.20
N ASP A 158 19.36 -10.61 -1.46
CA ASP A 158 20.34 -10.64 -2.55
C ASP A 158 21.29 -9.45 -2.47
N GLN A 159 20.79 -8.28 -2.01
CA GLN A 159 21.60 -7.09 -1.76
C GLN A 159 21.10 -6.31 -0.54
N GLU A 160 22.02 -5.61 0.10
CA GLU A 160 21.75 -4.71 1.22
C GLU A 160 22.59 -3.43 1.04
N ILE A 161 21.97 -2.27 1.27
CA ILE A 161 22.67 -0.98 1.33
C ILE A 161 22.25 -0.19 2.57
N THR A 162 23.07 0.77 2.96
CA THR A 162 22.72 1.77 3.99
C THR A 162 22.55 3.14 3.35
N VAL A 163 21.41 3.79 3.60
CA VAL A 163 21.08 5.14 3.13
C VAL A 163 20.70 5.98 4.34
N ASP A 164 21.46 7.02 4.65
CA ASP A 164 21.29 7.88 5.83
C ASP A 164 21.05 7.09 7.13
N GLY A 165 21.88 6.08 7.37
CA GLY A 165 21.83 5.23 8.56
C GLY A 165 20.64 4.26 8.60
N ARG A 166 19.91 4.09 7.50
CA ARG A 166 18.80 3.13 7.38
C ARG A 166 19.18 2.04 6.39
N THR A 167 18.90 0.79 6.78
CA THR A 167 19.11 -0.36 5.90
C THR A 167 18.00 -0.45 4.87
N VAL A 168 18.38 -0.76 3.64
CA VAL A 168 17.47 -1.11 2.54
C VAL A 168 17.89 -2.48 2.02
N TYR A 169 16.94 -3.40 1.99
CA TYR A 169 17.14 -4.77 1.54
C TYR A 169 16.50 -4.97 0.18
N LEU A 170 17.12 -5.80 -0.66
CA LEU A 170 16.61 -6.25 -1.94
C LEU A 170 16.58 -7.77 -1.99
N TRP A 171 15.47 -8.31 -2.47
CA TRP A 171 15.35 -9.71 -2.89
C TRP A 171 14.92 -9.79 -4.35
N ILE A 172 15.37 -10.83 -5.03
CA ILE A 172 14.96 -11.22 -6.37
C ILE A 172 14.16 -12.51 -6.23
N ILE A 173 12.95 -12.54 -6.82
CA ILE A 173 12.11 -13.73 -6.79
C ILE A 173 12.82 -14.84 -7.59
N PRO A 174 13.08 -16.02 -6.98
CA PRO A 174 13.79 -17.10 -7.64
C PRO A 174 12.94 -17.77 -8.71
N ASP A 175 13.58 -18.55 -9.58
CA ASP A 175 12.88 -19.46 -10.49
C ASP A 175 12.08 -20.51 -9.68
N LYS A 176 10.92 -20.91 -10.21
CA LYS A 176 10.01 -21.91 -9.62
C LYS A 176 10.34 -23.33 -10.07
#